data_AF-A0A3N2S2G6-F1
#
_entry.id   AF-A0A3N2S2G6-F1
#
_cell.length_a   1.000
_cell.length_b   1.000
_cell.length_c   1.000
_cell.angle_alpha   90.00
_cell.angle_beta   90.00
_cell.angle_gamma   90.00
#
_symmetry.space_group_name_H-M   'P 1'
#
loop_
_entity.id
_entity.type
_entity.pdbx_description
1 polymer ?
#
loop_
_entity_poly.entity_id
_entity_poly.type
_entity_poly.pdbx_seq_one_letter_code
_entity_poly.pdbx_strand_id
1 'polypeptide(L)'
;MGYEIPEKGQVKPYDIVSFGIPVCTRHGKAYEMIELIKFTGLLAEKGLTQHLESVFYNSVSCCCEFTFKDHFDQYSSEADAIKECALRSIGQFDWFDFIMHGEPGISWD
;
A
#
# COMPACT_ATOMS: atom_id res chain seq x y z
N MET A 1 10.09 -18.32 -7.16
CA MET A 1 9.58 -18.55 -8.52
C MET A 1 8.52 -17.48 -8.74
N GLY A 2 8.82 -16.45 -9.53
CA GLY A 2 7.89 -15.33 -9.75
C GLY A 2 6.80 -15.76 -10.72
N TYR A 3 5.54 -15.61 -10.34
CA TYR A 3 4.40 -15.92 -11.20
C TYR A 3 4.02 -14.66 -11.98
N GLU A 4 3.98 -14.74 -13.32
CA GLU A 4 3.51 -13.64 -14.15
C GLU A 4 1.98 -13.64 -14.19
N ILE A 5 1.38 -12.55 -13.74
CA ILE A 5 -0.09 -12.39 -13.77
C ILE A 5 -0.48 -11.98 -15.19
N PRO A 6 -1.34 -12.75 -15.89
CA PRO A 6 -1.70 -12.47 -17.29
C PRO A 6 -2.37 -11.11 -17.41
N GLU A 7 -1.86 -10.22 -18.27
CA GLU A 7 -2.43 -8.87 -18.44
C GLU A 7 -3.82 -8.88 -19.12
N LYS A 8 -4.06 -9.87 -19.99
CA LYS A 8 -5.28 -9.94 -20.80
C LYS A 8 -6.49 -10.26 -19.92
N GLY A 9 -7.46 -9.35 -19.88
CA GLY A 9 -8.71 -9.50 -19.12
C GLY A 9 -8.66 -8.94 -17.69
N GLN A 10 -7.54 -8.35 -17.27
CA GLN A 10 -7.50 -7.63 -15.99
C GLN A 10 -8.30 -6.33 -16.04
N VAL A 11 -8.99 -6.03 -14.94
CA VAL A 11 -9.51 -4.69 -14.67
C VAL A 11 -8.32 -3.78 -14.35
N LYS A 12 -8.35 -2.54 -14.85
CA LYS A 12 -7.33 -1.52 -14.59
C LYS A 12 -7.88 -0.37 -13.74
N PRO A 13 -8.03 -0.57 -12.41
CA PRO A 13 -8.39 0.51 -11.52
C PRO A 13 -7.15 1.37 -11.31
N TYR A 14 -6.96 2.41 -12.13
CA TYR A 14 -5.84 3.34 -11.96
C TYR A 14 -5.87 3.96 -10.56
N ASP A 15 -7.05 4.36 -10.12
CA ASP A 15 -7.32 5.01 -8.85
C ASP A 15 -8.66 4.54 -8.25
N ILE A 16 -8.72 4.46 -6.91
CA ILE A 16 -9.95 4.27 -6.14
C ILE A 16 -9.84 5.03 -4.82
N VAL A 17 -10.95 5.14 -4.08
CA VAL A 17 -10.94 5.51 -2.66
C VAL A 17 -11.21 4.25 -1.84
N SER A 18 -10.22 3.84 -1.05
CA SER A 18 -10.29 2.66 -0.17
C SER A 18 -10.34 3.10 1.29
N PHE A 19 -11.43 2.80 1.99
CA PHE A 19 -11.66 3.19 3.40
C PHE A 19 -11.41 4.68 3.70
N GLY A 20 -11.78 5.55 2.76
CA GLY A 20 -11.60 7.00 2.87
C GLY A 20 -10.20 7.51 2.48
N ILE A 21 -9.30 6.63 2.06
CA ILE A 21 -7.96 6.98 1.58
C ILE A 21 -7.93 6.84 0.05
N PRO A 22 -7.61 7.91 -0.69
CA PRO A 22 -7.24 7.82 -2.10
C PRO A 22 -6.04 6.89 -2.30
N VAL A 23 -6.20 5.88 -3.17
CA VAL A 23 -5.11 4.97 -3.54
C VAL A 23 -4.98 4.89 -5.06
N CYS A 24 -3.75 4.86 -5.55
CA CYS A 24 -3.44 4.90 -6.98
C CYS A 24 -2.29 3.96 -7.32
N THR A 25 -2.35 3.34 -8.49
CA THR A 25 -1.24 2.53 -9.05
C THR A 25 -0.80 3.12 -10.38
N ARG A 26 0.52 3.20 -10.61
CA ARG A 26 1.07 3.84 -11.82
C ARG A 26 0.55 3.24 -13.13
N HIS A 27 0.34 1.93 -13.17
CA HIS A 27 -0.10 1.23 -14.39
C HIS A 27 -1.48 0.56 -14.27
N GLY A 28 -2.22 0.81 -13.18
CA GLY A 28 -3.54 0.22 -12.97
C GLY A 28 -3.50 -1.30 -12.78
N LYS A 29 -2.37 -1.90 -12.37
CA LYS A 29 -2.28 -3.36 -12.29
C LYS A 29 -3.07 -3.86 -11.09
N ALA A 30 -3.95 -4.84 -11.32
CA ALA A 30 -4.90 -5.28 -10.30
C ALA A 30 -4.21 -5.82 -9.03
N TYR A 31 -3.07 -6.50 -9.18
CA TYR A 31 -2.33 -7.03 -8.03
C TYR A 31 -1.68 -5.96 -7.17
N GLU A 32 -1.18 -4.88 -7.77
CA GLU A 32 -0.65 -3.72 -7.05
C GLU A 32 -1.77 -3.06 -6.24
N MET A 33 -2.96 -2.95 -6.85
CA MET A 33 -4.14 -2.42 -6.18
C MET A 33 -4.59 -3.29 -5.00
N ILE A 34 -4.46 -4.62 -5.10
CA ILE A 34 -4.79 -5.52 -3.98
C ILE A 34 -3.92 -5.24 -2.75
N GLU A 35 -2.62 -4.98 -2.91
CA GLU A 35 -1.74 -4.59 -1.81
C GLU A 35 -2.24 -3.29 -1.14
N LEU A 36 -2.58 -2.28 -1.94
CA LEU A 36 -3.08 -1.00 -1.41
C LEU A 36 -4.43 -1.14 -0.68
N ILE A 37 -5.35 -1.95 -1.22
CA ILE A 37 -6.65 -2.23 -0.59
C ILE A 37 -6.45 -2.98 0.74
N LYS A 38 -5.57 -3.99 0.77
CA LYS A 38 -5.26 -4.75 1.99
C LYS A 38 -4.67 -3.84 3.06
N PHE A 39 -3.71 -3.01 2.69
CA PHE A 39 -3.10 -2.04 3.59
C PHE A 39 -4.13 -1.10 4.20
N THR A 40 -4.93 -0.44 3.37
CA THR A 40 -5.96 0.50 3.83
C THR A 40 -7.07 -0.18 4.66
N GLY A 41 -7.37 -1.45 4.39
CA GLY A 41 -8.25 -2.26 5.25
C GLY A 41 -7.69 -2.46 6.65
N LEU A 42 -6.41 -2.86 6.78
CA LEU A 42 -5.74 -3.01 8.08
C LEU A 42 -5.68 -1.70 8.86
N LEU A 43 -5.47 -0.57 8.17
CA LEU A 43 -5.52 0.75 8.80
C LEU A 43 -6.91 1.09 9.32
N ALA A 44 -7.96 0.76 8.57
CA ALA A 44 -9.34 1.00 8.99
C ALA A 44 -9.69 0.19 10.24
N GLU A 45 -9.27 -1.07 10.30
CA GLU A 45 -9.45 -1.94 11.48
C GLU A 45 -8.80 -1.35 12.75
N LYS A 46 -7.63 -0.70 12.59
CA LYS A 46 -6.91 -0.06 13.70
C LYS A 46 -7.34 1.39 13.96
N GLY A 47 -8.26 1.94 13.17
CA GLY A 47 -8.66 3.34 13.27
C GLY A 47 -7.52 4.32 13.00
N LEU A 48 -6.67 4.03 12.00
CA LEU A 48 -5.47 4.81 11.64
C LEU A 48 -5.61 5.56 10.31
N THR A 49 -6.75 5.43 9.60
CA THR A 49 -6.91 5.99 8.25
C THR A 49 -6.80 7.51 8.22
N GLN A 50 -7.09 8.18 9.33
CA GLN A 50 -6.99 9.64 9.44
C GLN A 50 -5.57 10.19 9.28
N HIS A 51 -4.53 9.37 9.39
CA HIS A 51 -3.13 9.81 9.32
C HIS A 51 -2.58 9.91 7.89
N LEU A 52 -3.28 9.34 6.91
CA LEU A 52 -2.86 9.36 5.50
C LEU A 52 -3.71 10.30 4.67
N GLU A 53 -3.05 10.94 3.70
CA GLU A 53 -3.68 11.69 2.61
C GLU A 53 -3.88 10.82 1.39
N SER A 54 -2.89 10.00 1.04
CA SER A 54 -2.95 9.08 -0.09
C SER A 54 -1.89 7.99 -0.03
N VAL A 55 -2.10 6.94 -0.82
CA VAL A 55 -1.13 5.86 -1.03
C VAL A 55 -0.92 5.63 -2.52
N PHE A 56 0.33 5.50 -2.94
CA PHE A 56 0.69 5.32 -4.34
C PHE A 56 1.60 4.12 -4.55
N TYR A 57 1.26 3.26 -5.51
CA TYR A 57 2.13 2.17 -5.94
C TYR A 57 2.87 2.53 -7.24
N ASN A 58 4.19 2.58 -7.16
CA ASN A 58 5.06 2.84 -8.29
C ASN A 58 5.51 1.51 -8.92
N SER A 59 4.81 1.11 -9.99
CA SER A 59 5.07 -0.13 -10.72
C SER A 59 6.49 -0.23 -11.31
N VAL A 60 7.22 0.88 -11.45
CA VAL A 60 8.58 0.89 -12.01
C VAL A 60 9.62 0.45 -10.98
N SER A 61 9.46 0.90 -9.72
CA SER A 61 10.34 0.52 -8.61
C SER A 61 9.79 -0.66 -7.79
N CYS A 62 8.58 -1.13 -8.11
CA CYS A 62 7.81 -2.08 -7.31
C CYS A 62 7.67 -1.61 -5.86
N CYS A 63 7.51 -0.30 -5.65
CA CYS A 63 7.54 0.32 -4.33
C CYS A 63 6.25 1.08 -4.06
N CYS A 64 5.72 0.94 -2.84
CA CYS A 64 4.63 1.77 -2.35
C CYS A 64 5.17 3.02 -1.63
N GLU A 65 4.50 4.14 -1.84
CA GLU A 65 4.81 5.45 -1.27
C GLU A 65 3.59 5.95 -0.49
N PHE A 66 3.83 6.53 0.69
CA PHE A 66 2.78 7.05 1.57
C PHE A 66 2.86 8.57 1.63
N THR A 67 1.70 9.23 1.51
CA THR A 67 1.57 10.65 1.81
C THR A 67 0.81 10.76 3.13
N PHE A 68 1.51 11.24 4.17
CA PHE A 68 0.93 11.47 5.48
C PHE A 68 0.35 12.88 5.58
N LYS A 69 -0.62 13.06 6.48
CA LYS A 69 -1.14 14.40 6.79
C LYS A 69 -0.09 15.28 7.45
N ASP A 70 -0.30 16.59 7.34
CA ASP A 70 0.48 17.59 8.06
C ASP A 70 0.64 17.24 9.55
N HIS A 71 1.86 17.46 10.06
CA HIS A 71 2.25 17.21 11.44
C HIS A 71 2.18 15.75 11.91
N PHE A 72 2.15 14.78 11.00
CA PHE A 72 2.32 13.38 11.37
C PHE A 72 3.69 13.14 12.04
N ASP A 73 3.68 12.54 13.22
CA ASP A 73 4.90 12.18 13.97
C ASP A 73 5.37 10.78 13.59
N GLN A 74 6.48 10.71 12.85
CA GLN A 74 7.10 9.45 12.40
C GLN A 74 7.68 8.59 13.53
N TYR A 75 7.79 9.11 14.75
CA TYR A 75 8.30 8.40 15.93
C TYR A 75 7.20 8.03 16.93
N SER A 76 5.94 8.24 16.56
CA SER A 76 4.77 7.90 17.37
C SER A 76 4.44 6.40 17.35
N SER A 77 3.66 5.96 18.33
CA SER A 77 3.10 4.59 18.36
C SER A 77 2.20 4.31 17.15
N GLU A 78 1.55 5.34 16.63
CA GLU A 78 0.69 5.28 15.45
C GLU A 78 1.54 5.05 14.19
N ALA A 79 2.71 5.66 14.08
CA ALA A 79 3.67 5.37 13.01
C ALA A 79 4.13 3.91 13.06
N ASP A 80 4.46 3.39 14.24
CA ASP A 80 4.81 1.97 14.39
C ASP A 80 3.64 1.05 13.97
N ALA A 81 2.42 1.39 14.35
CA ALA A 81 1.23 0.62 13.99
C ALA A 81 0.92 0.66 12.48
N ILE A 82 1.10 1.81 11.82
CA ILE A 82 0.97 1.95 10.36
C ILE A 82 2.05 1.11 9.66
N LYS A 83 3.29 1.18 10.14
CA LYS A 83 4.41 0.38 9.63
C LYS A 83 4.11 -1.11 9.71
N GLU A 84 3.57 -1.58 10.83
CA GLU A 84 3.15 -2.97 11.01
C GLU A 84 2.09 -3.37 9.98
N CYS A 85 1.12 -2.49 9.69
CA CYS A 85 0.11 -2.74 8.66
C CYS A 85 0.75 -2.87 7.28
N ALA A 86 1.70 -1.98 6.93
CA ALA A 86 2.42 -2.03 5.67
C ALA A 86 3.24 -3.32 5.54
N LEU A 87 3.98 -3.71 6.59
CA LEU A 87 4.75 -4.96 6.63
C LEU A 87 3.90 -6.22 6.39
N ARG A 88 2.60 -6.19 6.72
CA ARG A 88 1.69 -7.33 6.56
C ARG A 88 0.89 -7.33 5.25
N SER A 89 1.06 -6.31 4.40
CA SER A 89 0.19 -6.14 3.23
C SER A 89 0.89 -5.68 1.96
N ILE A 90 2.07 -5.06 2.07
CA ILE A 90 2.80 -4.48 0.96
C ILE A 90 4.16 -5.16 0.84
N GLY A 91 4.51 -5.62 -0.36
CA GLY A 91 5.76 -6.33 -0.61
C GLY A 91 7.01 -5.45 -0.41
N GLN A 92 6.96 -4.19 -0.88
CA GLN A 92 8.03 -3.22 -0.70
C GLN A 92 7.46 -1.80 -0.61
N PHE A 93 7.95 -1.00 0.35
CA PHE A 93 7.51 0.37 0.55
C PHE A 93 8.63 1.28 1.07
N ASP A 94 8.51 2.58 0.81
CA ASP A 94 9.33 3.60 1.44
C ASP A 94 8.77 3.95 2.83
N TRP A 95 9.65 3.90 3.82
CA TRP A 95 9.35 4.30 5.19
C TRP A 95 10.37 5.32 5.66
N PHE A 96 10.08 6.60 5.40
CA PHE A 96 10.91 7.74 5.81
C PHE A 96 12.37 7.58 5.36
N ASP A 97 12.57 7.46 4.04
CA ASP A 97 13.86 7.28 3.36
C ASP A 97 14.50 5.89 3.53
N PHE A 98 13.78 4.92 4.13
CA PHE A 98 14.19 3.53 4.23
C PHE A 98 13.27 2.62 3.42
N ILE A 99 13.86 1.84 2.51
CA ILE A 99 13.12 0.79 1.82
C ILE A 99 12.92 -0.39 2.76
N MET A 100 11.65 -0.73 2.99
CA MET A 100 11.20 -1.85 3.81
C MET A 100 10.62 -2.93 2.91
N HIS A 101 10.69 -4.18 3.37
CA HIS A 101 10.09 -5.34 2.70
C HIS A 101 9.08 -6.02 3.62
N GLY A 102 7.85 -6.12 3.16
CA GLY A 102 6.77 -6.79 3.88
C GLY A 102 6.33 -8.09 3.22
N GLU A 103 5.15 -8.55 3.59
CA GLU A 103 4.49 -9.70 2.99
C GLU A 103 3.85 -9.28 1.66
N PRO A 104 4.34 -9.78 0.51
CA PRO A 104 3.73 -9.48 -0.77
C PRO A 104 2.29 -9.99 -0.75
N GLY A 105 1.34 -9.09 -1.02
CA GLY A 105 -0.09 -9.31 -0.82
C GLY A 105 -0.71 -10.44 -1.67
N ILE A 106 0.07 -11.18 -2.44
CA ILE A 106 -0.40 -12.34 -3.19
C ILE A 106 0.59 -13.50 -3.00
N SER A 107 0.26 -14.41 -2.08
CA SER A 107 0.76 -15.78 -2.08
C SER A 107 -0.29 -16.66 -2.74
N TRP A 108 0.07 -17.32 -3.85
CA TRP A 108 -0.75 -18.35 -4.46
C TRP A 108 -0.14 -19.70 -4.10
N ASP A 109 -0.49 -20.19 -2.92
CA ASP A 109 -0.22 -21.56 -2.48
C ASP A 109 -1.22 -22.52 -3.14
#